data_AF-X1VIS2-F1
#
_entry.id   AF-X1VIS2-F1
#
_cell.length_a   1.000
_cell.length_b   1.000
_cell.length_c   1.000
_cell.angle_alpha   90.00
_cell.angle_beta   90.00
_cell.angle_gamma   90.00
#
_symmetry.space_group_name_H-M   'P 1'
#
loop_
_entity.id
_entity.type
_entity.pdbx_description
1 polymer ?
#
loop_
_entity_poly.entity_id
_entity_poly.type
_entity_poly.pdbx_seq_one_letter_code
_entity_poly.pdbx_strand_id
1 'polypeptide(L)' 'VTFSIIHVGPEDFEKQIPYPIAIVKLDAGPQLTAQIVDCDLKDVKIGMRVESTFRRIQEDGYIGAIYYGYKFKPVRG' A
#
# COMPACT_ATOMS: atom_id res chain seq x y z
N VAL A 1 11.68 -0.34 -4.25
CA VAL A 1 12.47 -1.32 -5.04
C VAL A 1 11.78 -1.58 -6.37
N THR A 2 10.52 -2.01 -6.33
CA THR A 2 9.67 -2.21 -7.50
C THR A 2 8.21 -2.02 -7.10
N PHE A 3 7.29 -1.90 -8.06
CA PHE A 3 5.85 -1.82 -7.83
C PHE A 3 5.07 -2.42 -9.00
N SER A 4 3.78 -2.68 -8.76
CA SER A 4 2.79 -3.05 -9.78
C SER A 4 1.46 -2.37 -9.47
N ILE A 5 0.64 -2.14 -10.50
CA ILE A 5 -0.72 -1.62 -10.35
C ILE A 5 -1.70 -2.77 -10.51
N ILE A 6 -2.45 -3.06 -9.44
CA ILE A 6 -3.48 -4.09 -9.45
C ILE A 6 -4.77 -3.49 -10.02
N HIS A 7 -5.13 -3.96 -11.22
CA HIS A 7 -6.35 -3.53 -11.93
C HIS A 7 -7.53 -4.49 -11.71
N VAL A 8 -7.25 -5.73 -11.29
CA VAL A 8 -8.24 -6.73 -10.91
C VAL A 8 -7.66 -7.42 -9.67
N GLY A 9 -8.34 -7.28 -8.54
CA GLY A 9 -7.89 -7.76 -7.23
C GLY A 9 -8.96 -8.61 -6.54
N PRO A 10 -8.68 -9.12 -5.34
CA PRO A 10 -9.64 -9.87 -4.53
C PRO A 10 -10.84 -9.01 -4.12
N GLU A 11 -11.97 -9.66 -3.84
CA GLU A 11 -13.25 -9.02 -3.43
C GLU A 11 -13.05 -8.01 -2.29
N ASP A 12 -12.29 -8.40 -1.25
CA ASP A 12 -11.96 -7.55 -0.08
C ASP A 12 -11.29 -6.21 -0.44
N PHE A 13 -10.70 -6.11 -1.64
CA PHE A 13 -9.95 -4.95 -2.12
C PHE A 13 -10.62 -4.25 -3.30
N GLU A 14 -11.82 -4.66 -3.74
CA GLU A 14 -12.50 -4.09 -4.91
C GLU A 14 -12.64 -2.57 -4.84
N LYS A 15 -12.99 -2.04 -3.66
CA LYS A 15 -13.15 -0.59 -3.43
C LYS A 15 -11.85 0.21 -3.56
N GLN A 16 -10.70 -0.46 -3.61
CA GLN A 16 -9.39 0.15 -3.75
C GLN A 16 -8.86 0.05 -5.18
N ILE A 17 -9.51 -0.72 -6.07
CA ILE A 17 -9.04 -0.90 -7.44
C ILE A 17 -9.22 0.40 -8.25
N PRO A 18 -8.24 0.80 -9.08
CA PRO A 18 -6.87 0.27 -9.14
C PRO A 18 -5.99 0.81 -8.01
N TYR A 19 -5.13 -0.04 -7.44
CA TYR A 19 -4.19 0.35 -6.38
C TYR A 19 -2.75 -0.11 -6.67
N PRO A 20 -1.73 0.66 -6.22
CA PRO A 20 -0.34 0.26 -6.33
C PRO A 20 0.05 -0.67 -5.17
N ILE A 21 0.71 -1.78 -5.48
CA ILE A 21 1.42 -2.62 -4.51
C ILE A 21 2.92 -2.56 -4.80
N ALA A 22 3.73 -2.43 -3.75
CA ALA A 22 5.17 -2.21 -3.89
C ALA A 22 5.98 -3.06 -2.93
N ILE A 23 7.22 -3.34 -3.34
CA ILE A 23 8.30 -3.78 -2.45
C ILE A 23 9.07 -2.54 -2.03
N VAL A 24 8.92 -2.17 -0.76
CA VAL A 24 9.54 -1.00 -0.13
C VAL A 24 10.78 -1.45 0.62
N LYS A 25 11.95 -0.89 0.29
CA LYS A 25 13.18 -1.08 1.07
C LYS A 25 13.24 0.01 2.14
N LEU A 26 13.24 -0.41 3.40
CA LEU A 26 13.40 0.48 4.54
C LEU A 26 14.85 0.94 4.65
N ASP A 27 15.07 2.11 5.27
CA ASP A 27 16.40 2.68 5.46
C ASP A 27 17.30 1.76 6.31
N ALA A 28 16.71 1.02 7.25
CA ALA A 28 17.40 0.00 8.04
C ALA A 28 17.83 -1.25 7.24
N GLY A 29 17.37 -1.41 6.00
CA GLY A 29 17.72 -2.53 5.11
C GLY A 29 16.59 -3.48 4.71
N PRO A 30 15.65 -3.90 5.61
CA PRO A 30 14.59 -4.84 5.28
C PRO A 30 13.69 -4.39 4.14
N GLN A 31 13.04 -5.35 3.47
CA GLN A 31 12.07 -5.09 2.42
C GLN A 31 10.68 -5.57 2.83
N LEU A 32 9.67 -4.73 2.62
CA LEU A 32 8.29 -5.01 2.97
C LEU A 32 7.41 -4.90 1.72
N THR A 33 6.47 -5.84 1.57
CA THR A 33 5.39 -5.74 0.58
C THR A 33 4.23 -4.98 1.20
N ALA A 34 3.80 -3.90 0.56
CA ALA A 34 2.72 -3.06 1.04
C ALA A 34 2.09 -2.24 -0.10
N GLN A 35 0.88 -1.74 0.12
CA GLN A 35 0.27 -0.76 -0.78
C GLN A 35 0.88 0.63 -0.60
N ILE A 36 0.94 1.40 -1.69
CA ILE A 36 1.20 2.85 -1.63
C ILE A 36 -0.14 3.60 -1.64
N VAL A 37 -0.30 4.59 -0.78
CA VAL A 37 -1.53 5.38 -0.62
C VAL A 37 -1.23 6.87 -0.60
N ASP A 38 -2.29 7.69 -0.62
CA ASP A 38 -2.23 9.15 -0.57
C ASP A 38 -1.46 9.78 -1.74
N CYS A 39 -1.50 9.16 -2.92
CA CYS A 39 -0.95 9.66 -4.18
C CYS A 39 -1.72 9.16 -5.41
N ASP A 40 -1.57 9.84 -6.54
CA ASP A 40 -2.10 9.35 -7.82
C ASP A 40 -1.28 8.15 -8.31
N LEU A 41 -1.90 7.23 -9.05
CA LEU A 41 -1.22 6.06 -9.61
C LEU A 41 -0.05 6.42 -10.53
N LYS A 42 -0.19 7.51 -11.30
CA LYS A 42 0.83 8.02 -12.23
C LYS A 42 2.08 8.56 -11.51
N ASP A 43 1.96 8.91 -10.23
CA ASP A 43 3.07 9.48 -9.46
C ASP A 43 3.97 8.39 -8.86
N VAL A 44 3.47 7.15 -8.81
CA VAL A 44 4.21 5.99 -8.30
C VAL A 44 5.35 5.64 -9.26
N LYS A 45 6.58 5.72 -8.76
CA LYS A 45 7.79 5.39 -9.52
C LYS A 45 8.84 4.71 -8.65
N ILE A 46 9.70 3.90 -9.28
CA ILE A 46 10.85 3.30 -8.61
C ILE A 46 11.78 4.41 -8.11
N GLY A 47 12.24 4.28 -6.86
CA GLY A 47 13.08 5.29 -6.19
C GLY A 47 12.31 6.38 -5.45
N MET A 48 10.97 6.41 -5.53
CA MET A 48 10.15 7.33 -4.75
C MET A 48 10.34 7.11 -3.24
N ARG A 49 10.61 8.19 -2.49
CA ARG A 49 10.69 8.16 -1.03
C ARG A 49 9.29 8.05 -0.44
N VAL A 50 9.14 7.14 0.50
CA VAL A 50 7.88 6.85 1.18
C VAL A 50 8.11 6.71 2.68
N GLU A 51 7.05 6.94 3.45
CA GLU A 51 7.00 6.72 4.89
C GLU A 51 5.82 5.82 5.25
N SER A 52 5.93 5.10 6.38
CA SER A 52 4.84 4.23 6.83
C SER A 52 3.66 5.07 7.35
N THR A 53 2.46 4.53 7.20
CA THR A 53 1.25 5.10 7.76
C THR A 53 0.34 4.00 8.28
N PHE A 54 -0.33 4.27 9.40
CA PHE A 54 -1.28 3.34 9.99
C PHE A 54 -2.61 3.40 9.23
N ARG A 55 -3.06 2.24 8.76
CA ARG A 55 -4.27 2.11 7.93
C ARG A 55 -5.02 0.82 8.29
N ARG A 56 -6.33 0.85 8.06
CA ARG A 56 -7.14 -0.36 7.95
C ARG A 56 -6.68 -1.14 6.71
N ILE A 57 -6.26 -2.39 6.89
CA ILE A 57 -5.70 -3.23 5.82
C ILE A 57 -6.71 -4.26 5.32
N GLN A 58 -7.55 -4.81 6.21
CA GLN A 58 -8.56 -5.80 5.88
C GLN A 58 -9.66 -5.79 6.95
N GLU A 59 -10.83 -6.31 6.60
CA GLU A 59 -11.96 -6.51 7.50
C GLU A 59 -12.46 -7.95 7.29
N ASP A 60 -12.60 -8.71 8.37
CA ASP A 60 -12.99 -10.11 8.32
C ASP A 60 -14.52 -10.27 8.24
N GLY A 61 -15.10 -9.81 7.13
CA GLY A 61 -16.55 -9.79 6.94
C GLY A 61 -17.31 -8.87 7.92
N TYR A 62 -18.64 -8.92 7.89
CA TYR A 62 -19.50 -7.95 8.59
C TYR A 62 -19.43 -8.00 10.13
N ILE A 63 -19.12 -9.18 10.69
CA ILE A 63 -19.07 -9.40 12.15
C ILE A 63 -17.67 -9.66 12.68
N GLY A 64 -16.65 -9.69 11.81
CA GLY A 64 -15.29 -10.04 12.20
C GLY A 64 -14.40 -8.84 12.50
N ALA A 65 -13.12 -9.13 12.74
CA ALA A 65 -12.17 -8.13 13.19
C ALA A 65 -11.74 -7.18 12.07
N ILE A 66 -11.48 -5.93 12.45
CA ILE A 66 -10.78 -4.98 11.59
C ILE A 66 -9.29 -5.14 11.82
N TYR A 67 -8.58 -5.57 10.78
CA TYR A 67 -7.12 -5.63 10.81
C TYR A 67 -6.54 -4.27 10.42
N TYR A 68 -5.70 -3.75 11.31
CA TYR A 68 -4.89 -2.56 11.05
C TYR A 68 -3.43 -2.94 10.85
N GLY A 69 -2.73 -2.15 10.04
CA GLY A 69 -1.33 -2.37 9.77
C GLY A 69 -0.71 -1.19 9.05
N TYR A 70 0.45 -1.45 8.46
CA TYR A 70 1.17 -0.46 7.68
C TYR A 70 0.69 -0.43 6.22
N LYS A 71 0.53 0.77 5.70
CA LYS A 71 0.71 1.09 4.28
C LYS A 71 1.83 2.12 4.17
N PHE A 72 2.19 2.52 2.95
CA PHE A 72 3.17 3.57 2.73
C PHE A 72 2.58 4.74 1.96
N LYS A 73 3.01 5.96 2.25
CA LYS A 73 2.63 7.17 1.52
C LYS A 73 3.88 7.93 1.08
N PRO A 74 3.84 8.73 0.01
CA PRO A 74 4.97 9.60 -0.33
C PRO A 74 5.33 10.51 0.83
N VAL A 75 6.62 10.72 1.05
CA VAL A 75 7.08 11.77 1.97
C VAL A 75 6.70 13.12 1.34
N ARG A 76 5.90 13.91 2.04
CA ARG A 76 5.70 15.32 1.65
C ARG A 76 6.91 16.10 2.13
N GLY A 77 7.59 16.75 1.18
CA GLY A 77 8.66 17.70 1.48
C GLY A 77 8.14 18.94 2.17
#